data_AF-A0A5F1YCV8-F1
#
_entry.id   AF-A0A5F1YCV8-F1
#
_cell.length_a   1.000
_cell.length_b   1.000
_cell.length_c   1.000
_cell.angle_alpha   90.00
_cell.angle_beta   90.00
_cell.angle_gamma   90.00
#
_symmetry.space_group_name_H-M   'P 1'
#
loop_
_entity.id
_entity.type
_entity.pdbx_description
1 polymer ?
#
loop_
_entity_poly.entity_id
_entity_poly.type
_entity_poly.pdbx_seq_one_letter_code
_entity_poly.pdbx_strand_id
1 'polypeptide(L)'
;MRKFAFILLCIFLLSALFLGCNSRKDETTDKAILNYMLSCGPGGTIESCNASCSDRYGATVTSANLQALNSCTSACATNCNLVSLFLTYSSLNK
;
A
#
# COMPACT_ATOMS: atom_id res chain seq x y z
N MET A 1 16.34 -35.64 40.77
CA MET A 1 16.06 -34.20 40.51
C MET A 1 16.72 -33.65 39.25
N ARG A 2 17.98 -34.00 38.92
CA ARG A 2 18.69 -33.51 37.72
C ARG A 2 18.03 -33.80 36.36
N LYS A 3 17.36 -34.96 36.20
CA LYS A 3 16.69 -35.38 34.96
C LYS A 3 15.42 -34.57 34.65
N PHE A 4 14.68 -34.17 35.68
CA PHE A 4 13.49 -33.31 35.54
C PHE A 4 13.83 -31.88 35.13
N ALA A 5 14.95 -31.35 35.65
CA ALA A 5 15.45 -30.03 35.25
C ALA A 5 15.82 -29.98 33.75
N PHE A 6 16.41 -31.06 33.22
CA PHE A 6 16.71 -31.18 31.79
C PHE A 6 15.46 -31.20 30.91
N ILE A 7 14.42 -31.92 31.34
CA ILE A 7 13.15 -32.01 30.60
C ILE A 7 12.45 -30.64 30.54
N LEU A 8 12.40 -29.92 31.67
CA LEU A 8 11.83 -28.57 31.73
C LEU A 8 12.61 -27.57 30.87
N LEU A 9 13.95 -27.67 30.87
CA LEU A 9 14.81 -26.80 30.06
C LEU A 9 14.64 -27.06 28.56
N CYS A 10 14.50 -28.33 28.15
CA CYS A 10 14.19 -28.68 26.77
C CYS A 10 12.82 -28.15 26.33
N ILE A 11 11.78 -28.27 27.17
CA ILE A 11 10.44 -27.76 26.85
C ILE A 11 10.45 -26.23 26.70
N PHE A 12 11.20 -25.53 27.56
CA PHE A 12 11.36 -24.06 27.48
C PHE A 12 12.10 -23.62 26.21
N LEU A 13 13.14 -24.35 25.79
CA LEU A 13 13.84 -24.10 24.53
C LEU A 13 12.96 -24.36 23.30
N LEU A 14 12.16 -25.44 23.34
CA LEU A 14 11.19 -25.76 22.29
C LEU A 14 10.12 -24.69 22.16
N SER A 15 9.53 -24.21 23.26
CA SER A 15 8.52 -23.14 23.20
C SER A 15 9.10 -21.81 22.70
N ALA A 16 10.33 -21.48 23.06
CA ALA A 16 11.04 -20.29 22.55
C ALA A 16 11.28 -20.37 21.02
N LEU A 17 11.55 -21.56 20.48
CA LEU A 17 11.70 -21.80 19.04
C LEU A 17 10.37 -21.64 18.28
N PHE A 18 9.24 -22.06 18.87
CA PHE A 18 7.93 -21.92 18.24
C PHE A 18 7.36 -20.48 18.28
N LEU A 19 7.67 -19.70 19.32
CA LEU A 19 7.22 -18.28 19.38
C LEU A 19 7.85 -17.39 18.30
N GLY A 20 9.04 -17.74 17.80
CA GLY A 20 9.74 -17.00 16.74
C GLY A 20 9.22 -17.25 15.32
N CYS A 21 8.32 -18.22 15.13
CA CYS A 21 7.82 -18.63 13.81
C CYS A 21 6.44 -18.03 13.48
N ASN A 22 6.20 -16.78 13.88
CA ASN A 22 5.05 -16.03 13.40
C ASN A 22 5.46 -15.34 12.09
N SER A 23 4.89 -15.79 10.98
CA SER A 23 5.08 -15.16 9.66
C SER A 23 4.78 -13.67 9.79
N ARG A 24 5.82 -12.83 9.73
CA ARG A 24 5.69 -11.38 9.85
C ARG A 24 4.80 -10.90 8.70
N LYS A 25 3.55 -10.58 9.00
CA LYS A 25 2.60 -10.06 8.03
C LYS A 25 3.05 -8.63 7.72
N ASP A 26 3.65 -8.42 6.55
CA ASP A 26 4.17 -7.13 6.17
C ASP A 26 3.04 -6.21 5.69
N GLU A 27 2.56 -5.34 6.57
CA GLU A 27 1.46 -4.40 6.28
C GLU A 27 1.85 -3.30 5.27
N THR A 28 3.14 -3.17 4.96
CA THR A 28 3.66 -2.14 4.06
C THR A 28 3.12 -2.29 2.65
N THR A 29 2.94 -3.53 2.20
CA THR A 29 2.37 -3.86 0.89
C THR A 29 0.90 -3.45 0.82
N ASP A 30 0.12 -3.78 1.85
CA ASP A 30 -1.29 -3.41 1.95
C ASP A 30 -1.47 -1.89 1.98
N LYS A 31 -0.61 -1.18 2.72
CA LYS A 31 -0.61 0.29 2.78
C LYS A 31 -0.24 0.93 1.43
N ALA A 32 0.70 0.35 0.69
CA ALA A 32 1.08 0.85 -0.63
C ALA A 32 -0.06 0.73 -1.65
N ILE A 33 -0.74 -0.42 -1.68
CA ILE A 33 -1.91 -0.64 -2.56
C ILE A 33 -3.07 0.27 -2.14
N LEU A 34 -3.32 0.41 -0.83
CA LEU A 34 -4.39 1.28 -0.34
C LEU A 34 -4.14 2.75 -0.70
N ASN A 35 -2.91 3.25 -0.52
CA ASN A 35 -2.55 4.62 -0.91
C ASN A 35 -2.71 4.85 -2.41
N TYR A 36 -2.39 3.87 -3.24
CA TYR A 36 -2.63 3.93 -4.67
C TYR A 36 -4.13 4.01 -4.99
N MET A 37 -4.96 3.14 -4.38
CA MET A 37 -6.42 3.18 -4.58
C MET A 37 -7.04 4.49 -4.10
N LEU A 38 -6.58 5.05 -2.98
CA LEU A 38 -7.05 6.34 -2.48
C LEU A 38 -6.66 7.49 -3.41
N SER A 39 -5.45 7.45 -3.96
CA SER A 39 -4.96 8.51 -4.85
C SER A 39 -5.62 8.47 -6.23
N CYS A 40 -6.00 7.29 -6.70
CA CYS A 40 -6.60 7.09 -8.03
C CYS A 40 -8.12 7.05 -8.04
N GLY A 41 -8.72 7.13 -6.85
CA GLY A 41 -10.16 7.09 -6.69
C GLY A 41 -10.77 5.72 -6.99
N PRO A 42 -12.12 5.64 -6.97
CA PRO A 42 -12.84 4.39 -7.23
C PRO A 42 -12.56 3.90 -8.65
N GLY A 43 -11.80 2.81 -8.77
CA GLY A 43 -11.38 2.24 -10.05
C GLY A 43 -9.87 2.03 -10.14
N GLY A 44 -9.06 2.77 -9.37
CA GLY A 44 -7.60 2.57 -9.35
C GLY A 44 -6.90 2.88 -10.67
N THR A 45 -7.52 3.68 -11.55
CA THR A 45 -6.94 4.04 -12.85
C THR A 45 -6.76 5.53 -13.01
N ILE A 46 -5.97 5.91 -14.01
CA ILE A 46 -5.81 7.32 -14.38
C ILE A 46 -7.13 7.90 -14.90
N GLU A 47 -7.95 7.11 -15.61
CA GLU A 47 -9.27 7.56 -16.05
C GLU A 47 -10.21 7.86 -14.88
N SER A 48 -10.27 7.00 -13.85
CA SER A 48 -11.13 7.23 -12.68
C SER A 48 -10.72 8.48 -11.91
N CYS A 49 -9.41 8.70 -11.79
CA CYS A 49 -8.87 9.89 -11.15
C CYS A 49 -9.19 11.15 -11.96
N ASN A 50 -8.98 11.12 -13.28
CA ASN A 50 -9.30 12.24 -14.16
C ASN A 50 -10.80 12.56 -14.16
N ALA A 51 -11.67 11.54 -14.16
CA ALA A 51 -13.12 11.73 -14.05
C ALA A 51 -13.49 12.43 -12.73
N SER A 52 -12.89 12.02 -11.60
CA SER A 52 -13.09 12.70 -10.30
C SER A 52 -12.61 14.16 -10.32
N CYS A 53 -11.51 14.46 -11.02
CA CYS A 53 -11.06 15.84 -11.23
C CYS A 53 -12.05 16.66 -12.06
N SER A 54 -12.60 16.08 -13.13
CA SER A 54 -13.63 16.70 -13.97
C SER A 54 -14.94 16.92 -13.23
N ASP A 55 -15.36 16.00 -12.36
CA ASP A 55 -16.55 16.18 -11.53
C ASP A 55 -16.38 17.29 -10.50
N ARG A 56 -15.15 17.47 -9.97
CA ARG A 56 -14.86 18.44 -8.93
C ARG A 56 -14.61 19.86 -9.45
N TYR A 57 -13.93 20.00 -10.59
CA TYR A 57 -13.50 21.29 -11.13
C TYR A 57 -14.18 21.65 -12.45
N GLY A 58 -15.03 20.77 -12.98
CA GLY A 58 -15.68 20.90 -14.28
C GLY A 58 -14.94 20.14 -15.38
N ALA A 59 -15.69 19.54 -16.30
CA ALA A 59 -15.15 18.79 -17.44
C ALA A 59 -14.52 19.69 -18.52
N THR A 60 -14.93 20.95 -18.58
CA THR A 60 -14.44 21.92 -19.57
C THR A 60 -13.41 22.84 -18.93
N VAL A 61 -12.24 22.95 -19.57
CA VAL A 61 -11.20 23.91 -19.17
C VAL A 61 -11.69 25.33 -19.42
N THR A 62 -11.62 26.15 -18.39
CA THR A 62 -11.89 27.59 -18.38
C THR A 62 -10.73 28.29 -17.69
N SER A 63 -10.56 29.60 -17.90
CA SER A 63 -9.53 30.37 -17.20
C SER A 63 -9.67 30.31 -15.67
N ALA A 64 -10.89 30.14 -15.16
CA ALA A 64 -11.17 30.06 -13.72
C ALA A 64 -10.79 28.71 -13.08
N ASN A 65 -10.86 27.60 -13.82
CA ASN A 65 -10.57 26.26 -13.30
C ASN A 65 -9.26 25.65 -13.83
N LEU A 66 -8.62 26.27 -14.82
CA LEU A 66 -7.40 25.77 -15.49
C LEU A 66 -6.34 25.28 -14.49
N GLN A 67 -6.02 26.09 -13.49
CA GLN A 67 -4.94 25.78 -12.55
C GLN A 67 -5.32 24.60 -11.65
N ALA A 68 -6.55 24.58 -11.13
CA ALA A 68 -7.03 23.53 -10.25
C ALA A 68 -7.19 22.19 -11.00
N LEU A 69 -7.78 22.23 -12.19
CA LEU A 69 -7.99 21.05 -13.03
C LEU A 69 -6.65 20.46 -13.50
N ASN A 70 -5.71 21.27 -13.99
CA ASN A 70 -4.38 20.79 -14.39
C ASN A 70 -3.58 20.24 -13.21
N SER A 71 -3.67 20.86 -12.04
CA SER A 71 -2.99 20.34 -10.84
C SER A 71 -3.57 18.99 -10.41
N CYS A 72 -4.88 18.81 -10.53
CA CYS A 72 -5.55 17.56 -10.21
C CYS A 72 -5.16 16.44 -11.20
N THR A 73 -5.25 16.69 -12.50
CA THR A 73 -4.92 15.67 -13.53
C THR A 73 -3.43 15.31 -13.55
N SER A 74 -2.53 16.26 -13.28
CA SER A 74 -1.10 15.96 -13.14
C SER A 74 -0.79 15.15 -11.88
N ALA A 75 -1.50 15.39 -10.77
CA ALA A 75 -1.43 14.53 -9.60
C ALA A 75 -1.91 13.11 -9.92
N CYS A 76 -2.97 12.95 -10.72
CA CYS A 76 -3.41 11.64 -11.19
C CYS A 76 -2.31 10.92 -11.99
N ALA A 77 -1.66 11.60 -12.93
CA ALA A 77 -0.58 11.00 -13.72
C ALA A 77 0.63 10.55 -12.87
N THR A 78 0.90 11.29 -11.79
CA THR A 78 2.02 10.98 -10.88
C THR A 78 1.69 9.82 -9.95
N ASN A 79 0.50 9.84 -9.33
CA ASN A 79 0.12 8.89 -8.28
C ASN A 79 -0.50 7.60 -8.84
N CYS A 80 -1.10 7.64 -10.03
CA CYS A 80 -1.75 6.49 -10.69
C CYS A 80 -0.87 5.79 -11.71
N ASN A 81 0.44 5.88 -11.50
CA ASN A 81 1.40 5.17 -12.32
C ASN A 81 1.51 3.70 -11.88
N LEU A 82 0.94 2.81 -12.69
CA LEU A 82 0.97 1.35 -12.48
C LEU A 82 2.40 0.79 -12.37
N VAL A 83 3.36 1.37 -13.09
CA VAL A 83 4.77 0.95 -13.03
C VAL A 83 5.35 1.24 -11.64
N SER A 84 5.07 2.41 -11.09
CA SER A 84 5.51 2.78 -9.73
C SER A 84 4.88 1.87 -8.67
N LEU A 85 3.60 1.53 -8.82
CA LEU A 85 2.93 0.57 -7.94
C LEU A 85 3.58 -0.81 -8.02
N PHE A 86 3.81 -1.31 -9.23
CA PHE A 86 4.44 -2.61 -9.47
C PHE A 86 5.86 -2.67 -8.88
N LEU A 87 6.67 -1.63 -9.06
CA LEU A 87 8.01 -1.54 -8.48
C LEU A 87 7.97 -1.54 -6.96
N THR A 88 7.06 -0.79 -6.35
CA THR A 88 6.87 -0.73 -4.89
C THR A 88 6.47 -2.10 -4.36
N TYR A 89 5.45 -2.73 -4.96
CA TYR A 89 5.00 -4.07 -4.61
C TYR A 89 6.12 -5.12 -4.73
N SER A 90 6.85 -5.11 -5.84
CA SER A 90 7.96 -6.05 -6.09
C SER A 90 9.13 -5.86 -5.13
N SER A 91 9.36 -4.65 -4.64
CA SER A 91 10.41 -4.37 -3.65
C SER A 91 10.05 -4.86 -2.25
N LEU A 92 8.76 -4.87 -1.91
CA LEU A 92 8.23 -5.26 -0.60
C LEU A 92 8.00 -6.77 -0.47
N ASN A 93 7.85 -7.47 -1.60
CA ASN A 93 7.59 -8.91 -1.64
C ASN A 93 8.85 -9.77 -1.87
N LYS A 94 10.04 -9.25 -1.52
CA LYS A 94 11.34 -9.95 -1.56
C LYS A 94 11.61 -10.68 -0.25
#